data_AF-A0A379T811-F1
#
_entry.id   AF-A0A379T811-F1
#
_cell.length_a   1.000
_cell.length_b   1.000
_cell.length_c   1.000
_cell.angle_alpha   90.00
_cell.angle_beta   90.00
_cell.angle_gamma   90.00
#
_symmetry.space_group_name_H-M   'P 1'
#
loop_
_entity.id
_entity.type
_entity.pdbx_description
1 polymer ?
#
loop_
_entity_poly.entity_id
_entity_poly.type
_entity_poly.pdbx_seq_one_letter_code
_entity_poly.pdbx_strand_id
1 'polypeptide(L)' 'MKRNVLLLPLLIFLLIAAALLWQLARNAEGDDPTNLESALDRKAGAGVPPGIAGDAGVSTIRRRC' A
#
# COMPACT_ATOMS: atom_id res chain seq x y z
N MET A 1 42.50 15.58 21.46
CA MET A 1 41.56 14.57 20.92
C MET A 1 41.36 14.82 19.43
N LYS A 2 41.49 13.79 18.59
CA LYS A 2 41.47 13.91 17.13
C LYS A 2 40.06 14.31 16.67
N ARG A 3 39.89 15.57 16.25
CA ARG A 3 38.62 16.17 15.77
C ARG A 3 37.95 15.35 14.66
N ASN A 4 38.74 14.56 13.93
CA ASN A 4 38.30 13.75 12.80
C ASN A 4 37.50 12.50 13.19
N VAL A 5 37.54 12.07 14.46
CA VAL A 5 36.83 10.87 14.92
C VAL A 5 35.31 11.06 14.88
N LEU A 6 34.82 12.30 15.07
CA LEU A 6 33.38 12.60 15.00
C LEU A 6 32.91 13.07 13.62
N LEU A 7 33.82 13.46 12.72
CA LEU A 7 33.44 13.98 11.40
C LEU A 7 32.85 12.89 10.51
N LEU A 8 33.42 11.69 10.52
CA LEU A 8 32.90 10.57 9.72
C LEU A 8 31.46 10.16 10.13
N PRO A 9 31.16 9.90 11.42
CA PRO A 9 29.79 9.58 11.82
C PRO A 9 28.82 10.76 11.61
N LEU A 10 29.27 12.01 11.80
CA LEU A 10 28.43 13.19 11.56
C LEU A 10 28.06 13.35 10.08
N LEU A 11 28.99 13.09 9.16
CA LEU A 11 28.74 13.15 7.72
C LEU A 11 27.70 12.12 7.29
N ILE A 12 27.83 10.88 7.77
CA ILE A 12 26.88 9.81 7.48
C ILE A 12 25.48 10.17 7.99
N PHE A 13 25.38 10.66 9.23
CA PHE A 13 24.12 11.12 9.81
C PHE A 13 23.47 12.22 8.96
N LEU A 14 24.25 13.20 8.51
CA LEU A 14 23.75 14.31 7.71
C LEU A 14 23.22 13.86 6.35
N LEU A 15 23.89 12.91 5.69
CA LEU A 15 23.42 12.34 4.41
C LEU A 15 22.08 11.62 4.58
N ILE A 16 21.93 10.83 5.65
CA ILE A 16 20.67 10.13 5.94
C ILE A 16 19.55 11.13 6.25
N ALA A 17 19.83 12.12 7.10
CA ALA A 17 18.85 13.16 7.45
C ALA A 17 18.36 13.92 6.20
N ALA A 18 19.27 14.28 5.29
CA ALA A 18 18.92 14.93 4.02
C ALA A 18 18.04 14.03 3.13
N ALA A 19 18.34 12.74 3.03
CA ALA A 19 17.52 11.79 2.27
C ALA A 19 16.11 11.64 2.86
N LEU A 20 15.99 11.60 4.19
CA LEU A 20 14.69 11.52 4.88
C LEU A 20 13.88 12.81 4.73
N LEU A 21 14.53 13.98 4.81
CA LEU A 21 13.87 15.27 4.56
C LEU A 21 13.40 15.39 3.10
N TRP A 22 14.19 14.87 2.15
CA TRP A 22 13.80 14.77 0.75
C TRP A 22 12.57 13.88 0.57
N GLN A 23 12.56 12.71 1.21
CA GLN A 23 11.39 11.83 1.22
C GLN A 23 10.19 12.52 1.84
N LEU A 24 10.34 13.18 2.99
CA LEU A 24 9.25 13.89 3.65
C LEU A 24 8.69 14.98 2.73
N ALA A 25 9.54 15.78 2.09
CA ALA A 25 9.11 16.82 1.16
C ALA A 25 8.35 16.26 -0.06
N ARG A 26 8.72 15.05 -0.53
CA ARG A 26 8.04 14.39 -1.67
C ARG A 26 6.79 13.59 -1.27
N ASN A 27 6.73 13.09 -0.05
CA ASN A 27 5.60 12.28 0.46
C ASN A 27 4.65 13.10 1.36
N ALA A 28 4.89 14.41 1.53
CA ALA A 28 4.00 15.33 2.24
C ALA A 28 2.75 15.71 1.43
N GLU A 29 2.76 15.45 0.13
CA GLU A 29 1.57 15.44 -0.73
C GLU A 29 0.74 14.20 -0.33
N GLY A 30 0.02 14.30 0.78
CA GLY A 30 -0.74 13.20 1.36
C GLY A 30 -1.73 12.61 0.36
N ASP A 31 -1.81 11.28 0.33
CA ASP A 31 -2.85 10.54 -0.40
C ASP A 31 -4.24 11.04 0.04
N ASP A 32 -5.13 11.27 -0.95
CA ASP A 32 -6.51 11.66 -0.68
C ASP A 32 -7.15 10.66 0.31
N PRO A 33 -7.85 11.12 1.35
CA PRO A 33 -8.41 10.26 2.41
C PRO A 33 -9.38 9.19 1.87
N THR A 34 -9.89 9.36 0.65
CA THR A 34 -10.69 8.38 -0.10
C THR A 34 -9.93 7.07 -0.41
N ASN A 35 -8.60 7.08 -0.43
CA ASN A 35 -7.77 5.88 -0.58
C ASN A 35 -7.70 5.01 0.68
N LEU A 36 -7.97 5.58 1.86
CA LEU A 36 -8.01 4.83 3.13
C LEU A 36 -9.35 4.11 3.31
N GLU A 37 -10.46 4.76 2.95
CA GLU A 37 -11.81 4.17 3.00
C GLU A 37 -11.91 2.96 2.05
N SER A 38 -11.37 3.05 0.84
CA SER A 38 -11.35 1.93 -0.13
C SER A 38 -10.41 0.78 0.25
N ALA A 39 -9.36 1.04 1.04
CA ALA A 39 -8.49 -0.01 1.59
C ALA A 39 -9.10 -0.71 2.82
N LEU A 40 -9.84 0.03 3.66
CA LEU A 40 -10.58 -0.51 4.80
C LEU A 40 -11.82 -1.28 4.34
N ASP A 41 -12.56 -0.78 3.34
CA ASP A 41 -13.68 -1.50 2.72
C ASP A 41 -13.20 -2.75 1.96
N ARG A 42 -12.03 -2.72 1.29
CA ARG A 42 -11.46 -3.93 0.67
C ARG A 42 -11.13 -5.02 1.68
N LYS A 43 -10.82 -4.66 2.93
CA LYS A 43 -10.48 -5.62 4.00
C LYS A 43 -11.72 -6.16 4.73
N ALA A 44 -12.82 -5.42 4.79
CA ALA A 44 -14.08 -5.84 5.41
C ALA A 44 -15.12 -6.37 4.40
N GLY A 45 -15.00 -5.99 3.12
CA GLY A 45 -15.86 -6.37 2.00
C GLY A 45 -15.31 -7.52 1.16
N ALA A 46 -14.56 -8.45 1.74
CA ALA A 46 -14.40 -9.79 1.18
C ALA A 46 -15.73 -10.58 1.37
N GLY A 47 -16.80 -10.00 0.86
CA GLY A 47 -18.16 -10.49 0.88
C GLY A 47 -18.78 -10.17 -0.47
N VAL A 48 -18.78 -11.18 -1.34
CA VAL A 48 -19.64 -11.32 -2.51
C VAL A 48 -19.28 -10.45 -3.74
N PRO A 49 -18.81 -11.06 -4.85
CA PRO A 49 -18.87 -10.40 -6.15
C PRO A 49 -20.34 -10.27 -6.61
N PRO A 50 -20.84 -9.05 -6.94
CA PRO A 50 -22.12 -8.91 -7.62
C PRO A 50 -21.89 -9.23 -9.11
N GLY A 51 -22.00 -10.50 -9.47
CA GLY A 51 -21.77 -10.89 -10.87
C GLY A 51 -22.02 -12.34 -11.25
N ILE A 52 -22.38 -13.22 -10.31
CA ILE A 52 -22.75 -14.61 -10.62
C ILE A 52 -24.20 -14.90 -10.19
N ALA A 53 -25.12 -14.04 -10.62
CA ALA A 53 -26.53 -14.39 -10.68
C ALA A 53 -26.73 -15.35 -11.86
N GLY A 54 -26.76 -16.65 -11.53
CA GLY A 54 -27.33 -17.79 -12.22
C GLY A 54 -27.51 -17.76 -13.74
N ASP A 55 -26.73 -18.58 -14.47
CA ASP A 55 -27.30 -19.38 -15.57
C ASP A 55 -26.37 -20.49 -16.13
N ALA A 56 -25.09 -20.53 -15.77
CA ALA A 56 -24.15 -21.47 -16.40
C ALA A 56 -24.11 -22.90 -15.83
N GLY A 57 -24.93 -23.25 -14.82
CA GLY A 57 -24.78 -24.52 -14.08
C GLY A 57 -25.92 -25.53 -14.17
N VAL A 58 -27.15 -25.10 -14.48
CA VAL A 58 -28.36 -25.96 -14.35
C VAL A 58 -28.73 -26.65 -15.67
N SER A 59 -28.33 -26.10 -16.82
CA SER A 59 -28.64 -26.66 -18.15
C SER A 59 -27.90 -27.97 -18.46
N THR A 60 -26.69 -28.15 -17.91
CA THR A 60 -25.83 -29.28 -18.29
C THR A 60 -26.17 -30.56 -17.52
N ILE A 61 -26.68 -30.47 -16.29
CA ILE A 61 -27.00 -31.65 -15.48
C ILE A 61 -28.32 -32.30 -15.92
N ARG A 62 -29.27 -31.55 -16.48
CA ARG A 62 -30.58 -32.12 -16.88
C ARG A 62 -30.63 -32.80 -18.25
N ARG A 63 -29.52 -32.90 -18.99
CA ARG A 63 -29.42 -33.67 -20.25
C ARG A 63 -28.82 -35.05 -20.10
N ARG A 64 -28.49 -35.48 -18.87
CA ARG A 64 -27.77 -36.75 -18.61
C ARG A 64 -28.51 -37.72 -17.68
N CYS A 65 -29.81 -37.52 -17.47
CA CYS A 65 -30.73 -38.49 -16.87
C CYS A 65 -31.93 -38.68 -17.80
#